data_AF-A0A9J6F4X6-F1
#
_entry.id   AF-A0A9J6F4X6-F1
#
_cell.length_a   1.000
_cell.length_b   1.000
_cell.length_c   1.000
_cell.angle_alpha   90.00
_cell.angle_beta   90.00
_cell.angle_gamma   90.00
#
_symmetry.space_group_name_H-M   'P 1'
#
loop_
_entity.id
_entity.type
_entity.pdbx_description
1 polymer ?
#
loop_
_entity_poly.entity_id
_entity_poly.type
_entity_poly.pdbx_seq_one_letter_code
_entity_poly.pdbx_strand_id
1 'polypeptide(L)'
;MDRRIRVTSHGAPLENETSAHAKGWLSERPTDPGVQTGGRLTGVWAQLKDAVTTYRLLFDESGLPGLRFVLGFRHPLRRLAWLAVYAVLFVLTMRDTHKLLTEYYAYDDRVNQEILEQKQVQFPAITVCNMNPWRKSVLCSEESFQGKIEKALQAKLCSMPNRNVTLTDEDIALSNRLKQWISEEQRRNLSRAEKLGHQLEDMIQVCRVHEGDCLSTK
;
A
#
# COMPACT_ATOMS: atom_id res chain seq x y z
N MET A 1 26.87 -5.00 10.96
CA MET A 1 27.10 -3.56 11.22
C MET A 1 25.77 -2.96 11.64
N ASP A 2 25.61 -2.82 12.96
CA ASP A 2 24.39 -2.44 13.67
C ASP A 2 24.29 -0.90 13.71
N ARG A 3 23.18 -0.32 13.22
CA ARG A 3 22.95 1.14 13.25
C ARG A 3 21.80 1.46 14.19
N ARG A 4 22.17 1.68 15.45
CA ARG A 4 21.31 2.12 16.55
C ARG A 4 21.06 3.62 16.46
N ILE A 5 19.81 4.04 16.28
CA ILE A 5 19.39 5.45 16.27
C ILE A 5 19.34 5.97 17.72
N ARG A 6 20.02 7.09 17.98
CA ARG A 6 20.08 7.76 19.29
C ARG A 6 19.16 8.99 19.26
N VAL A 7 18.14 9.00 20.11
CA VAL A 7 17.26 10.16 20.34
C VAL A 7 17.80 10.95 21.53
N THR A 8 18.04 12.25 21.36
CA THR A 8 18.46 13.17 22.43
C THR A 8 17.27 14.00 22.88
N SER A 9 16.83 13.82 24.14
CA SER A 9 15.91 14.73 24.82
C SER A 9 16.70 15.71 25.69
N HIS A 10 16.50 17.01 25.46
CA HIS A 10 16.97 18.04 26.39
C HIS A 10 15.87 18.30 27.42
N GLY A 11 16.13 17.94 28.68
CA GLY A 11 15.40 18.43 29.83
C GLY A 11 15.98 19.77 30.30
N ALA A 12 15.10 20.65 30.77
CA ALA A 12 15.46 21.81 31.57
C ALA A 12 14.75 21.75 32.94
N PRO A 13 15.37 22.22 34.03
CA PRO A 13 15.00 21.86 35.40
C PRO A 13 14.03 22.87 36.04
N LEU A 14 13.30 22.36 37.02
CA LEU A 14 12.55 23.11 38.02
C LEU A 14 13.50 23.69 39.07
N GLU A 15 13.39 24.99 39.35
CA GLU A 15 13.89 25.63 40.57
C GLU A 15 12.77 26.45 41.24
N ASN A 16 12.24 25.81 42.27
CA ASN A 16 11.83 26.30 43.59
C ASN A 16 12.50 27.59 44.07
N GLU A 17 11.68 28.61 44.37
CA GLU A 17 11.94 29.58 45.45
C GLU A 17 10.68 29.83 46.28
N THR A 18 10.85 29.63 47.58
CA THR A 18 10.00 29.95 48.71
C THR A 18 10.10 31.42 49.07
N SER A 19 9.00 32.05 49.52
CA SER A 19 8.89 32.71 50.85
C SER A 19 7.90 33.89 50.88
N ALA A 20 7.03 33.81 51.90
CA ALA A 20 6.47 34.89 52.70
C ALA A 20 5.64 36.02 52.04
N HIS A 21 4.34 36.05 52.36
CA HIS A 21 3.85 37.03 53.34
C HIS A 21 2.44 36.68 53.83
N ALA A 22 2.36 36.27 55.10
CA ALA A 22 1.12 36.13 55.84
C ALA A 22 0.90 37.37 56.72
N LYS A 23 -0.16 38.13 56.47
CA LYS A 23 -0.87 39.05 57.39
C LYS A 23 -2.31 39.08 56.87
N GLY A 24 -3.33 38.52 57.50
CA GLY A 24 -3.66 38.57 58.91
C GLY A 24 -4.65 39.71 59.12
N TRP A 25 -5.96 39.44 59.00
CA TRP A 25 -7.05 40.22 59.62
C TRP A 25 -8.28 39.31 59.81
N LEU A 26 -8.56 39.02 61.08
CA LEU A 26 -9.84 38.54 61.57
C LEU A 26 -10.90 39.65 61.37
N SER A 27 -12.09 39.29 60.91
CA SER A 27 -13.31 40.02 61.28
C SER A 27 -14.55 39.13 61.07
N GLU A 28 -15.03 38.62 62.21
CA GLU A 28 -16.44 38.46 62.62
C GLU A 28 -17.47 37.86 61.65
N ARG A 29 -17.98 36.68 62.05
CA ARG A 29 -19.33 36.19 61.70
C ARG A 29 -20.39 36.95 62.50
N PRO A 30 -21.58 37.17 61.92
CA PRO A 30 -22.82 37.18 62.67
C PRO A 30 -23.66 35.93 62.37
N THR A 31 -24.00 35.20 63.44
CA THR A 31 -25.28 34.46 63.65
C THR A 31 -26.44 35.47 63.58
N ASP A 32 -27.66 35.22 63.11
CA ASP A 32 -28.52 34.03 63.00
C ASP A 32 -29.76 34.45 62.13
N PRO A 33 -30.97 33.87 62.23
CA PRO A 33 -31.52 32.72 61.49
C PRO A 33 -32.63 33.13 60.50
N GLY A 34 -33.11 32.21 59.65
CA GLY A 34 -34.33 32.48 58.88
C GLY A 34 -34.55 31.58 57.68
N VAL A 35 -35.39 30.57 57.86
CA VAL A 35 -35.98 29.76 56.79
C VAL A 35 -36.76 30.66 55.83
N GLN A 36 -36.40 30.68 54.55
CA GLN A 36 -37.34 30.88 53.44
C GLN A 36 -37.00 30.00 52.25
N THR A 37 -37.86 29.02 52.02
CA THR A 37 -38.03 28.23 50.81
C THR A 37 -38.28 29.14 49.61
N GLY A 38 -37.19 29.60 48.98
CA GLY A 38 -37.20 30.34 47.71
C GLY A 38 -35.88 30.27 46.91
N GLY A 39 -34.87 29.53 47.41
CA GLY A 39 -33.47 29.66 46.97
C GLY A 39 -32.93 28.63 45.96
N ARG A 40 -33.74 27.75 45.38
CA ARG A 40 -33.23 26.68 44.49
C ARG A 40 -32.83 27.22 43.10
N LEU A 41 -33.57 28.20 42.58
CA LEU A 41 -33.23 28.85 41.31
C LEU A 41 -32.02 29.78 41.48
N THR A 42 -31.96 30.57 42.56
CA THR A 42 -30.86 31.51 42.81
C THR A 42 -29.51 30.81 43.00
N GLY A 43 -29.50 29.63 43.65
CA GLY A 43 -28.28 28.80 43.77
C GLY A 43 -27.76 28.26 42.44
N VAL A 44 -28.66 27.84 41.54
CA VAL A 44 -28.27 27.36 40.20
C VAL A 44 -27.72 28.50 39.34
N TRP A 45 -28.34 29.70 39.40
CA TRP A 45 -27.81 30.88 38.71
C TRP A 45 -26.47 31.35 39.27
N ALA A 46 -26.22 31.19 40.57
CA ALA A 46 -24.92 31.46 41.18
C ALA A 46 -23.86 30.48 40.68
N GLN A 47 -24.15 29.17 40.69
CA GLN A 47 -23.25 28.15 40.15
C GLN A 47 -22.96 28.31 38.65
N LEU A 48 -23.97 28.71 37.85
CA LEU A 48 -23.78 29.01 36.43
C LEU A 48 -22.89 30.23 36.20
N LYS A 49 -23.03 31.26 37.04
CA LYS A 49 -22.17 32.44 36.97
C LYS A 49 -20.71 32.08 37.28
N ASP A 50 -20.48 31.23 38.28
CA ASP A 50 -19.15 30.76 38.69
C ASP A 50 -18.50 29.85 37.64
N ALA A 51 -19.28 28.96 37.03
CA ALA A 51 -18.80 28.15 35.92
C ALA A 51 -18.41 29.03 34.73
N VAL A 52 -19.25 30.02 34.39
CA VAL A 52 -19.00 30.93 33.27
C VAL A 52 -17.78 31.83 33.51
N THR A 53 -17.53 32.30 34.75
CA THR A 53 -16.31 33.04 35.07
C THR A 53 -15.07 32.15 35.00
N THR A 54 -15.16 30.91 35.46
CA THR A 54 -14.07 29.92 35.35
C THR A 54 -13.71 29.64 33.89
N TYR A 55 -14.69 29.38 33.04
CA TYR A 55 -14.47 29.22 31.61
C TYR A 55 -13.87 30.47 30.98
N ARG A 56 -14.35 31.67 31.33
CA ARG A 56 -13.79 32.93 30.81
C ARG A 56 -12.30 33.08 31.10
N LEU A 57 -11.86 32.74 32.31
CA LEU A 57 -10.44 32.80 32.68
C LEU A 57 -9.62 31.80 31.87
N LEU A 58 -10.08 30.55 31.78
CA LEU A 58 -9.42 29.52 30.98
C LEU A 58 -9.32 29.88 29.49
N PHE A 59 -10.34 30.54 28.94
CA PHE A 59 -10.35 30.97 27.55
C PHE A 59 -9.54 32.24 27.29
N ASP A 60 -9.32 33.09 28.29
CA ASP A 60 -8.45 34.26 28.19
C ASP A 60 -6.97 33.85 28.22
N GLU A 61 -6.63 32.81 29.00
CA GLU A 61 -5.30 32.19 29.01
C GLU A 61 -5.06 31.24 27.83
N SER A 62 -6.09 30.91 27.06
CA SER A 62 -5.94 30.00 25.92
C SER A 62 -5.16 30.65 24.78
N GLY A 63 -4.20 29.91 24.21
CA GLY A 63 -3.44 30.32 23.03
C GLY A 63 -4.25 30.33 21.72
N LEU A 64 -5.57 30.13 21.78
CA LEU A 64 -6.44 30.07 20.61
C LEU A 64 -6.77 31.50 20.10
N PRO A 65 -6.28 31.89 18.91
CA PRO A 65 -6.41 33.26 18.44
C PRO A 65 -7.87 33.65 18.20
N GLY A 66 -8.42 34.52 19.06
CA GLY A 66 -9.76 35.10 18.92
C GLY A 66 -10.80 34.64 19.95
N LEU A 67 -10.50 33.63 20.76
CA LEU A 67 -11.50 32.93 21.58
C LEU A 67 -11.92 33.79 22.77
N ARG A 68 -10.97 34.60 23.27
CA ARG A 68 -11.19 35.73 24.19
C ARG A 68 -12.31 36.70 23.75
N PHE A 69 -12.53 36.88 22.44
CA PHE A 69 -13.57 37.80 21.95
C PHE A 69 -14.98 37.20 21.96
N VAL A 70 -15.10 35.88 21.99
CA VAL A 70 -16.39 35.17 22.05
C VAL A 70 -17.00 35.26 23.46
N LEU A 71 -16.18 35.26 24.51
CA LEU A 71 -16.63 35.24 25.91
C LEU A 71 -16.35 36.53 26.71
N GLY A 72 -15.61 37.49 26.16
CA GLY A 72 -15.32 38.79 26.80
C GLY A 72 -16.53 39.71 26.97
N PHE A 73 -16.46 40.72 27.85
CA PHE A 73 -17.53 41.67 28.22
C PHE A 73 -17.87 42.70 27.14
N ARG A 74 -18.24 42.25 25.93
CA ARG A 74 -18.56 43.13 24.79
C ARG A 74 -19.99 42.93 24.29
N HIS A 75 -20.48 43.87 23.48
CA HIS A 75 -21.80 43.85 22.86
C HIS A 75 -22.13 42.47 22.23
N PRO A 76 -23.39 41.99 22.36
CA PRO A 76 -23.79 40.65 21.92
C PRO A 76 -23.57 40.43 20.42
N LEU A 77 -23.72 41.47 19.59
CA LEU A 77 -23.47 41.40 18.14
C LEU A 77 -22.01 41.04 17.80
N ARG A 78 -21.05 41.59 18.54
CA ARG A 78 -19.63 41.28 18.34
C ARG A 78 -19.33 39.84 18.75
N ARG A 79 -19.95 39.34 19.82
CA ARG A 79 -19.83 37.92 20.20
C ARG A 79 -20.39 37.00 19.12
N LEU A 80 -21.56 37.31 18.58
CA LEU A 80 -22.18 36.54 17.49
C LEU A 80 -21.32 36.54 16.22
N ALA A 81 -20.74 37.69 15.85
CA ALA A 81 -19.85 37.78 14.70
C ALA A 81 -18.60 36.90 14.88
N TRP A 82 -17.97 36.94 16.06
CA TRP A 82 -16.80 36.09 16.34
C TRP A 82 -17.17 34.61 16.43
N LEU A 83 -18.33 34.27 17.01
CA LEU A 83 -18.82 32.89 17.04
C LEU A 83 -19.07 32.37 15.63
N ALA A 84 -19.67 33.18 14.74
CA ALA A 84 -19.88 32.82 13.34
C ALA A 84 -18.56 32.59 12.61
N VAL A 85 -17.57 33.47 12.79
CA VAL A 85 -16.23 33.30 12.24
C VAL A 85 -15.58 32.00 12.75
N TYR A 86 -15.68 31.72 14.05
CA TYR A 86 -15.18 30.48 14.62
C TYR A 86 -15.86 29.24 14.08
N ALA A 87 -17.19 29.28 13.93
CA ALA A 87 -17.95 28.17 13.38
C ALA A 87 -17.54 27.89 11.92
N VAL A 88 -17.36 28.94 11.11
CA VAL A 88 -16.89 28.82 9.73
C VAL A 88 -15.48 28.22 9.69
N LEU A 89 -14.54 28.76 10.46
CA LEU A 89 -13.17 28.24 10.52
C LEU A 89 -13.13 26.79 10.99
N PHE A 90 -13.92 26.44 12.01
CA PHE A 90 -14.01 25.08 12.51
C PHE A 90 -14.51 24.10 11.43
N VAL A 91 -15.58 24.45 10.71
CA VAL A 91 -16.11 23.61 9.62
C VAL A 91 -15.08 23.44 8.50
N LEU A 92 -14.38 24.52 8.11
CA LEU A 92 -13.32 24.45 7.10
C LEU A 92 -12.19 23.52 7.56
N THR A 93 -11.69 23.69 8.80
CA THR A 93 -10.62 22.83 9.33
C THR A 93 -11.03 21.36 9.42
N MET A 94 -12.28 21.07 9.80
CA MET A 94 -12.78 19.70 9.85
C MET A 94 -12.85 19.08 8.45
N ARG A 95 -13.32 19.84 7.46
CA ARG A 95 -13.35 19.40 6.06
C ARG A 95 -11.94 19.12 5.53
N ASP A 96 -10.99 20.01 5.79
CA ASP A 96 -9.61 19.84 5.31
C ASP A 96 -8.92 18.67 6.01
N THR A 97 -9.14 18.51 7.32
CA THR A 97 -8.63 17.37 8.08
C THR A 97 -9.22 16.06 7.56
N HIS A 98 -10.53 16.02 7.27
CA HIS A 98 -11.16 14.85 6.68
C HIS A 98 -10.55 14.49 5.33
N LYS A 99 -10.32 15.48 4.46
CA LYS A 99 -9.68 15.27 3.15
C LYS A 99 -8.27 14.69 3.30
N LEU A 100 -7.45 15.27 4.18
CA LEU A 100 -6.09 14.78 4.45
C LEU A 100 -6.11 13.36 5.02
N LEU A 101 -7.02 13.05 5.93
CA LEU A 101 -7.17 11.69 6.46
C LEU A 101 -7.59 10.71 5.37
N THR A 102 -8.54 11.07 4.50
CA THR A 102 -8.94 10.20 3.39
C THR A 102 -7.80 9.95 2.42
N GLU A 103 -6.97 10.96 2.13
CA GLU A 103 -5.81 10.82 1.25
C GLU A 103 -4.70 9.98 1.90
N TYR A 104 -4.45 10.17 3.19
CA TYR A 104 -3.51 9.35 3.96
C TYR A 104 -3.93 7.87 4.02
N TYR A 105 -5.21 7.59 4.27
CA TYR A 105 -5.75 6.23 4.31
C TYR A 105 -6.02 5.63 2.92
N ALA A 106 -5.91 6.40 1.85
CA ALA A 106 -5.95 5.87 0.49
C ALA A 106 -4.65 5.13 0.13
N TYR A 107 -3.57 5.30 0.91
CA TYR A 107 -2.25 4.69 0.68
C TYR A 107 -1.79 4.82 -0.78
N ASP A 108 -1.91 6.03 -1.34
CA ASP A 108 -1.50 6.30 -2.72
C ASP A 108 0.03 6.31 -2.83
N ASP A 109 0.59 5.29 -3.49
CA ASP A 109 2.03 5.15 -3.68
C ASP A 109 2.50 6.02 -4.87
N ARG A 110 3.31 7.05 -4.59
CA ARG A 110 3.97 7.84 -5.63
C ARG A 110 5.26 7.16 -6.06
N VAL A 111 5.26 6.58 -7.26
CA VAL A 111 6.47 5.99 -7.86
C VAL A 111 7.25 7.09 -8.59
N ASN A 112 8.41 7.47 -8.07
CA ASN A 112 9.36 8.32 -8.78
C ASN A 112 10.12 7.47 -9.81
N GLN A 113 10.02 7.84 -11.09
CA GLN A 113 10.75 7.20 -12.17
C GLN A 113 11.94 8.08 -12.56
N GLU A 114 13.15 7.58 -12.33
CA GLU A 114 14.39 8.22 -12.77
C GLU A 114 15.09 7.29 -13.77
N ILE A 115 15.48 7.84 -14.92
CA ILE A 115 16.26 7.10 -15.93
C ILE A 115 17.74 7.38 -15.65
N LEU A 116 18.44 6.36 -15.13
CA LEU A 116 19.87 6.44 -14.87
C LEU A 116 20.62 5.82 -16.05
N GLU A 117 21.48 6.60 -16.71
CA GLU A 117 22.39 6.07 -17.72
C GLU A 117 23.55 5.33 -17.06
N GLN A 118 23.53 4.00 -17.12
CA GLN A 118 24.59 3.15 -16.60
C GLN A 118 25.59 2.81 -17.71
N LYS A 119 26.88 3.03 -17.46
CA LYS A 119 27.97 2.72 -18.41
C LYS A 119 28.10 1.23 -18.73
N GLN A 120 27.64 0.36 -17.83
CA GLN A 120 27.68 -1.08 -18.00
C GLN A 120 26.41 -1.68 -17.40
N VAL A 121 25.69 -2.44 -18.22
CA VAL A 121 24.46 -3.15 -17.83
C VAL A 121 24.68 -4.64 -18.01
N GLN A 122 24.16 -5.45 -17.10
CA GLN A 122 24.25 -6.90 -17.23
C GLN A 122 23.39 -7.37 -18.41
N PHE A 123 23.96 -8.21 -19.26
CA PHE A 123 23.23 -8.82 -20.36
C PHE A 123 22.13 -9.75 -19.79
N PRO A 124 20.86 -9.60 -20.21
CA PRO A 124 19.77 -10.38 -19.66
C PRO A 124 19.83 -11.84 -20.14
N ALA A 125 19.17 -12.73 -19.42
CA ALA A 125 18.93 -14.09 -19.90
C ALA A 125 17.98 -14.06 -21.10
N ILE A 126 18.41 -14.64 -22.22
CA ILE A 126 17.59 -14.79 -23.42
C ILE A 126 17.11 -16.22 -23.51
N THR A 127 15.80 -16.42 -23.50
CA THR A 127 15.17 -17.73 -23.69
C THR A 127 14.52 -17.77 -25.06
N VAL A 128 15.00 -18.67 -25.93
CA VAL A 128 14.44 -18.88 -27.27
C VAL A 128 13.83 -20.29 -27.32
N CYS A 129 12.56 -20.37 -27.73
CA CYS A 129 11.84 -21.63 -27.90
C CYS A 129 11.35 -21.74 -29.34
N ASN A 130 11.52 -22.91 -29.94
CA ASN A 130 10.84 -23.22 -31.20
C ASN A 130 9.33 -23.33 -30.94
N MET A 131 8.52 -22.69 -31.78
CA MET A 131 7.06 -22.80 -31.71
C MET A 131 6.56 -24.23 -31.98
N ASN A 132 7.34 -25.01 -32.73
CA ASN A 132 7.08 -26.42 -32.92
C ASN A 132 7.63 -27.20 -31.71
N PRO A 133 6.78 -27.84 -30.89
CA PRO A 133 7.24 -28.50 -29.67
C PRO A 133 7.95 -29.84 -29.91
N TRP A 134 7.86 -30.42 -31.11
CA TRP A 134 8.45 -31.73 -31.39
C TRP A 134 8.99 -31.88 -32.81
N ARG A 135 9.94 -32.81 -33.00
CA ARG A 135 10.45 -33.22 -34.31
C ARG A 135 9.67 -34.42 -34.85
N LYS A 136 9.05 -34.28 -36.03
CA LYS A 136 8.30 -35.37 -36.69
C LYS A 136 9.18 -36.60 -36.94
N SER A 137 10.45 -36.41 -37.32
CA SER A 137 11.41 -37.49 -37.57
C SER A 137 11.59 -38.39 -36.35
N VAL A 138 11.87 -37.78 -35.18
CA VAL A 138 12.07 -38.51 -33.92
C VAL A 138 10.76 -39.12 -33.42
N LEU A 139 9.67 -38.37 -33.51
CA LEU A 139 8.35 -38.86 -33.10
C LEU A 139 7.95 -40.12 -33.88
N CYS A 140 8.27 -40.19 -35.17
CA CYS A 140 7.90 -41.32 -36.02
C CYS A 140 8.89 -42.49 -35.98
N SER A 141 10.12 -42.29 -35.50
CA SER A 141 11.10 -43.36 -35.30
C SER A 141 11.00 -44.03 -33.93
N GLU A 142 10.37 -43.37 -32.95
CA GLU A 142 10.34 -43.83 -31.56
C GLU A 142 9.30 -44.94 -31.36
N GLU A 143 9.73 -46.18 -31.14
CA GLU A 143 8.82 -47.34 -30.92
C GLU A 143 8.27 -47.42 -29.48
N SER A 144 8.81 -46.63 -28.55
CA SER A 144 8.58 -46.76 -27.11
C SER A 144 7.26 -46.15 -26.59
N PHE A 145 6.32 -45.78 -27.47
CA PHE A 145 4.99 -45.34 -27.06
C PHE A 145 4.22 -46.50 -26.44
N GLN A 146 3.96 -46.44 -25.13
CA GLN A 146 3.38 -47.57 -24.39
C GLN A 146 1.85 -47.49 -24.35
N GLY A 147 1.25 -46.33 -24.58
CA GLY A 147 -0.20 -46.16 -24.60
C GLY A 147 -0.85 -46.51 -25.94
N LYS A 148 -1.97 -47.25 -25.91
CA LYS A 148 -2.79 -47.53 -27.11
C LYS A 148 -3.27 -46.25 -27.80
N ILE A 149 -3.63 -45.23 -27.02
CA ILE A 149 -4.05 -43.91 -27.50
C ILE A 149 -2.88 -43.19 -28.18
N GLU A 150 -1.67 -43.36 -27.65
CA GLU A 150 -0.45 -42.72 -28.15
C GLU A 150 0.01 -43.36 -29.46
N LYS A 151 -0.02 -44.69 -29.57
CA LYS A 151 0.29 -45.40 -30.82
C LYS A 151 -0.68 -45.05 -31.94
N ALA A 152 -1.98 -44.92 -31.64
CA ALA A 152 -2.98 -44.51 -32.63
C ALA A 152 -2.77 -43.06 -33.10
N LEU A 153 -2.38 -42.18 -32.17
CA LEU A 153 -2.03 -40.79 -32.45
C LEU A 153 -0.79 -40.71 -33.34
N GLN A 154 0.31 -41.35 -32.93
CA GLN A 154 1.57 -41.44 -33.66
C GLN A 154 1.36 -41.98 -35.08
N ALA A 155 0.64 -43.10 -35.24
CA ALA A 155 0.35 -43.68 -36.55
C ALA A 155 -0.40 -42.73 -37.48
N LYS A 156 -1.39 -41.98 -36.96
CA LYS A 156 -2.08 -40.94 -37.74
C LYS A 156 -1.13 -39.83 -38.15
N LEU A 157 -0.36 -39.27 -37.22
CA LEU A 157 0.57 -38.16 -37.49
C LEU A 157 1.68 -38.53 -38.49
N CYS A 158 2.20 -39.75 -38.41
CA CYS A 158 3.28 -40.23 -39.25
C CYS A 158 2.81 -40.66 -40.64
N SER A 159 1.56 -41.08 -40.79
CA SER A 159 0.97 -41.47 -42.08
C SER A 159 0.43 -40.29 -42.89
N MET A 160 0.46 -39.06 -42.36
CA MET A 160 0.01 -37.88 -43.10
C MET A 160 0.97 -37.58 -44.26
N PRO A 161 0.52 -37.68 -45.53
CA PRO A 161 1.30 -37.18 -46.66
C PRO A 161 1.47 -35.66 -46.54
N ASN A 162 2.49 -35.11 -47.21
CA ASN A 162 2.63 -33.65 -47.39
C ASN A 162 1.43 -33.13 -48.20
N ARG A 163 0.30 -32.93 -47.53
CA ARG A 163 -0.91 -32.37 -48.12
C ARG A 163 -0.99 -30.88 -47.85
N ASN A 164 -1.66 -30.22 -48.77
CA ASN A 164 -1.99 -28.82 -48.83
C ASN A 164 -2.71 -28.42 -47.52
N VAL A 165 -2.43 -27.21 -47.05
CA VAL A 165 -2.75 -26.66 -45.71
C VAL A 165 -4.25 -26.39 -45.52
N THR A 166 -5.08 -27.43 -45.59
CA THR A 166 -6.45 -27.39 -45.07
C THR A 166 -6.50 -28.32 -43.88
N LEU A 167 -6.24 -27.76 -42.70
CA LEU A 167 -6.44 -28.45 -41.43
C LEU A 167 -7.94 -28.63 -41.24
N THR A 168 -8.38 -29.88 -41.17
CA THR A 168 -9.76 -30.19 -40.78
C THR A 168 -9.92 -29.97 -39.28
N ASP A 169 -11.15 -29.78 -38.79
CA ASP A 169 -11.41 -29.67 -37.35
C ASP A 169 -10.91 -30.90 -36.56
N GLU A 170 -10.88 -32.06 -37.21
CA GLU A 170 -10.32 -33.29 -36.65
C GLU A 170 -8.79 -33.21 -36.47
N ASP A 171 -8.08 -32.61 -37.42
CA ASP A 171 -6.62 -32.41 -37.34
C ASP A 171 -6.26 -31.43 -36.21
N ILE A 172 -7.09 -30.42 -36.00
CA ILE A 172 -6.93 -29.46 -34.89
C ILE A 172 -7.13 -30.17 -33.56
N ALA A 173 -8.19 -30.97 -33.43
CA ALA A 173 -8.44 -31.77 -32.23
C ALA A 173 -7.30 -32.78 -31.96
N LEU A 174 -6.75 -33.38 -33.02
CA LEU A 174 -5.61 -34.30 -32.93
C LEU A 174 -4.34 -33.58 -32.45
N SER A 175 -4.04 -32.41 -33.00
CA SER A 175 -2.90 -31.58 -32.59
C SER A 175 -3.00 -31.16 -31.13
N ASN A 176 -4.18 -30.78 -30.65
CA ASN A 176 -4.39 -30.40 -29.25
C ASN A 176 -4.19 -31.57 -28.29
N ARG A 177 -4.68 -32.78 -28.66
CA ARG A 177 -4.42 -34.00 -27.87
C ARG A 177 -2.94 -34.34 -27.82
N LEU A 178 -2.22 -34.16 -28.92
CA LEU A 178 -0.78 -34.36 -28.95
C LEU A 178 -0.05 -33.36 -28.05
N LYS A 179 -0.39 -32.07 -28.10
CA LYS A 179 0.18 -31.04 -27.22
C LYS A 179 -0.03 -31.37 -25.75
N GLN A 180 -1.25 -31.79 -25.39
CA GLN A 180 -1.58 -32.20 -24.03
C GLN A 180 -0.72 -33.40 -23.61
N TRP A 181 -0.63 -34.44 -24.44
CA TRP A 181 0.18 -35.61 -24.17
C TRP A 181 1.66 -35.25 -23.96
N ILE A 182 2.25 -34.40 -24.80
CA ILE A 182 3.64 -33.95 -24.67
C ILE A 182 3.86 -33.21 -23.34
N SER A 183 2.91 -32.36 -22.93
CA SER A 183 3.00 -31.64 -21.66
C SER A 183 2.98 -32.58 -20.45
N GLU A 184 2.22 -33.68 -20.53
CA GLU A 184 2.20 -34.72 -19.50
C GLU A 184 3.50 -35.53 -19.50
N GLU A 185 4.03 -35.86 -20.68
CA GLU A 185 5.27 -36.63 -20.82
C GLU A 185 6.49 -35.83 -20.35
N GLN A 186 6.54 -34.52 -20.62
CA GLN A 186 7.57 -33.63 -20.08
C GLN A 186 7.61 -33.63 -18.55
N ARG A 187 6.44 -33.80 -17.91
CA ARG A 187 6.33 -33.89 -16.45
C ARG A 187 6.71 -35.28 -15.90
N ARG A 188 6.47 -36.35 -16.65
CA ARG A 188 6.75 -37.73 -16.23
C ARG A 188 8.20 -38.11 -16.48
N ASN A 189 8.71 -37.87 -17.68
CA ASN A 189 10.02 -38.31 -18.14
C ASN A 189 10.69 -37.20 -18.97
N LEU A 190 11.41 -36.30 -18.29
CA LEU A 190 12.08 -35.18 -18.94
C LEU A 190 13.05 -35.63 -20.04
N SER A 191 13.81 -36.70 -19.81
CA SER A 191 14.78 -37.23 -20.77
C SER A 191 14.16 -37.72 -22.09
N ARG A 192 12.91 -38.22 -22.05
CA ARG A 192 12.17 -38.63 -23.24
C ARG A 192 11.62 -37.42 -23.98
N ALA A 193 11.06 -36.46 -23.23
CA ALA A 193 10.53 -35.23 -23.80
C ALA A 193 11.63 -34.38 -24.47
N GLU A 194 12.82 -34.33 -23.88
CA GLU A 194 13.99 -33.64 -24.43
C GLU A 194 14.37 -34.19 -25.81
N LYS A 195 14.41 -35.51 -25.98
CA LYS A 195 14.71 -36.15 -27.27
C LYS A 195 13.72 -35.77 -28.37
N LEU A 196 12.43 -35.64 -28.01
CA LEU A 196 11.36 -35.26 -28.94
C LEU A 196 11.47 -33.79 -29.35
N GLY A 197 12.03 -32.92 -28.51
CA GLY A 197 12.23 -31.50 -28.75
C GLY A 197 13.24 -31.23 -29.87
N HIS A 198 13.38 -29.95 -30.24
CA HIS A 198 14.42 -29.50 -31.16
C HIS A 198 15.73 -29.30 -30.41
N GLN A 199 16.82 -29.80 -30.99
CA GLN A 199 18.16 -29.63 -30.43
C GLN A 199 18.70 -28.25 -30.76
N LEU A 200 19.42 -27.66 -29.81
CA LEU A 200 19.96 -26.31 -29.96
C LEU A 200 20.99 -26.25 -31.10
N GLU A 201 21.77 -27.31 -31.23
CA GLU A 201 22.84 -27.48 -32.23
C GLU A 201 22.29 -27.51 -33.66
N ASP A 202 21.05 -27.99 -33.84
CA ASP A 202 20.38 -28.04 -35.14
C ASP A 202 19.71 -26.70 -35.51
N MET A 203 19.38 -25.87 -34.51
CA MET A 203 18.64 -24.62 -34.70
C MET A 203 19.55 -23.39 -34.82
N ILE A 204 20.66 -23.35 -34.09
CA ILE A 204 21.57 -22.19 -34.07
C ILE A 204 22.65 -22.39 -35.12
N GLN A 205 22.57 -21.64 -36.22
CA GLN A 205 23.61 -21.65 -37.26
C GLN A 205 24.82 -20.78 -36.91
N VAL A 206 24.60 -19.63 -36.27
CA VAL A 206 25.63 -18.67 -35.88
C VAL A 206 25.20 -18.02 -34.56
N CYS A 207 26.14 -17.87 -33.62
CA CYS A 207 25.91 -17.13 -32.40
C CYS A 207 27.10 -16.26 -32.04
N ARG A 208 26.90 -14.95 -31.97
CA ARG A 208 27.91 -13.96 -31.58
C ARG A 208 27.37 -13.06 -30.49
N VAL A 209 28.15 -12.90 -29.42
CA VAL A 209 27.86 -11.96 -28.34
C VAL A 209 29.04 -11.01 -28.23
N HIS A 210 28.77 -9.72 -28.43
CA HIS A 210 29.80 -8.69 -28.64
C HIS A 210 30.77 -9.07 -29.78
N GLU A 211 31.96 -9.57 -29.45
CA GLU A 211 33.01 -9.96 -30.40
C GLU A 211 33.42 -11.45 -30.28
N GLY A 212 32.71 -12.24 -29.46
CA GLY A 212 32.99 -13.67 -29.23
C GLY A 212 31.92 -14.61 -29.78
N ASP A 213 32.34 -15.80 -30.21
CA ASP A 213 31.43 -16.90 -30.59
C ASP A 213 30.86 -17.58 -29.34
N CYS A 214 29.53 -17.64 -29.23
CA CYS A 214 28.88 -18.13 -28.01
C CYS A 214 28.76 -19.66 -27.94
N LEU A 215 29.01 -20.37 -29.04
CA LEU A 215 28.96 -21.83 -29.11
C LEU A 215 30.31 -22.50 -28.79
N SER A 216 31.38 -21.69 -28.65
CA SER A 216 32.73 -22.19 -28.35
C SER A 216 32.96 -22.24 -26.83
N THR A 217 32.12 -23.01 -26.14
CA THR A 217 32.35 -23.36 -24.75
C THR A 217 32.43 -24.89 -24.64
N LYS A 218 33.66 -25.39 -24.64
CA LYS A 218 34.03 -26.64 -23.99
C LYS A 218 34.64 -26.32 -22.64
#